data_AF-M0PEF6-F1
#
_entry.id   AF-M0PEF6-F1
#
_cell.length_a   1.000
_cell.length_b   1.000
_cell.length_c   1.000
_cell.angle_alpha   90.00
_cell.angle_beta   90.00
_cell.angle_gamma   90.00
#
_symmetry.space_group_name_H-M   'P 1'
#
loop_
_entity.id
_entity.type
_entity.pdbx_description
1 polymer ?
#
loop_
_entity_poly.entity_id
_entity_poly.type
_entity_poly.pdbx_seq_one_letter_code
_entity_poly.pdbx_strand_id
1 'polypeptide(L)'
;QTVTSIATVPNERALNVLGRYIKIEYDEAMEDLETFDPTEEQLEILVSIYSAGGEANIADVVTGDVAQTSMILDTLREAGLVADGESGAALTRKGQMIVSSYLESVNA
;
A
#
# COMPACT_ATOMS: atom_id res chain seq x y z
N GLN A 1 -28.22 -41.91 5.15
CA GLN A 1 -28.79 -40.76 5.88
C GLN A 1 -28.46 -39.52 5.08
N THR A 2 -29.46 -38.69 4.75
CA THR A 2 -29.23 -37.44 4.01
C THR A 2 -29.22 -36.30 5.02
N VAL A 3 -28.11 -35.57 5.11
CA VAL A 3 -27.99 -34.38 5.97
C VAL A 3 -28.45 -33.18 5.14
N THR A 4 -29.59 -32.61 5.49
CA THR A 4 -30.07 -31.34 4.93
C THR A 4 -29.58 -30.21 5.82
N SER A 5 -28.77 -29.31 5.27
CA SER A 5 -28.36 -28.08 5.95
C SER A 5 -29.18 -26.90 5.44
N ILE A 6 -29.75 -26.11 6.35
CA ILE A 6 -30.43 -24.85 6.02
C ILE A 6 -29.37 -23.75 6.09
N ALA A 7 -28.86 -23.31 4.93
CA ALA A 7 -28.07 -22.10 4.86
C ALA A 7 -29.03 -20.90 4.89
N THR A 8 -29.00 -20.11 5.97
CA THR A 8 -29.72 -18.84 6.04
C THR A 8 -29.07 -17.84 5.09
N VAL A 9 -29.87 -17.15 4.28
CA VAL A 9 -29.40 -16.04 3.45
C VAL A 9 -28.82 -14.95 4.37
N PRO A 10 -27.57 -14.51 4.18
CA PRO A 10 -26.99 -13.47 5.02
C PRO A 10 -27.88 -12.22 5.01
N ASN A 11 -28.07 -11.62 6.18
CA ASN A 11 -28.96 -10.47 6.37
C ASN A 11 -28.55 -9.32 5.42
N GLU A 12 -29.36 -9.06 4.40
CA GLU A 12 -29.12 -8.05 3.36
C GLU A 12 -28.81 -6.67 3.95
N ARG A 13 -29.42 -6.32 5.10
CA ARG A 13 -29.14 -5.05 5.78
C ARG A 13 -27.73 -5.02 6.35
N ALA A 14 -27.26 -6.12 6.93
CA ALA A 14 -25.91 -6.21 7.46
C ALA A 14 -24.86 -6.12 6.34
N LEU A 15 -25.10 -6.80 5.21
CA LEU A 15 -24.22 -6.69 4.04
C LEU A 15 -24.18 -5.28 3.45
N ASN A 16 -25.33 -4.59 3.40
CA ASN A 16 -25.38 -3.20 2.95
C ASN A 16 -24.64 -2.23 3.89
N VAL A 17 -24.69 -2.46 5.20
CA VAL A 17 -23.92 -1.66 6.17
C VAL A 17 -22.43 -1.93 6.01
N LEU A 18 -22.03 -3.20 5.88
CA LEU A 18 -20.64 -3.59 5.67
C LEU A 18 -20.06 -3.01 4.37
N GLY A 19 -20.79 -3.12 3.27
CA GLY A 19 -20.34 -2.56 1.99
C GLY A 19 -20.15 -1.04 2.05
N ARG A 20 -21.01 -0.34 2.80
CA ARG A 20 -20.89 1.11 3.00
C ARG A 20 -19.71 1.48 3.88
N TYR A 21 -19.46 0.70 4.92
CA TYR A 21 -18.28 0.86 5.78
C TYR A 21 -16.99 0.65 4.99
N ILE A 22 -16.89 -0.44 4.22
CA ILE A 22 -15.73 -0.73 3.36
C ILE A 22 -15.50 0.41 2.36
N LYS A 23 -16.57 0.95 1.77
CA LYS A 23 -16.45 2.08 0.84
C LYS A 23 -15.90 3.34 1.52
N ILE A 24 -16.38 3.68 2.72
CA ILE A 24 -15.88 4.85 3.47
C ILE A 24 -14.40 4.68 3.78
N GLU A 25 -14.01 3.52 4.32
CA GLU A 25 -12.60 3.22 4.65
C GLU A 25 -11.71 3.21 3.40
N TYR A 26 -12.24 2.78 2.25
CA TYR A 26 -11.54 2.85 0.97
C TYR A 26 -11.39 4.30 0.49
N ASP A 27 -12.46 5.08 0.53
CA ASP A 27 -12.46 6.48 0.10
C ASP A 27 -11.50 7.30 0.98
N GLU A 28 -11.48 7.08 2.30
CA GLU A 28 -10.52 7.68 3.25
C GLU A 28 -9.08 7.27 2.93
N ALA A 29 -8.84 5.98 2.66
CA ALA A 29 -7.52 5.50 2.26
C ALA A 29 -7.05 6.10 0.93
N MET A 30 -7.97 6.38 -0.01
CA MET A 30 -7.70 6.95 -1.32
C MET A 30 -7.42 8.46 -1.24
N GLU A 31 -8.17 9.20 -0.43
CA GLU A 31 -7.94 10.63 -0.16
C GLU A 31 -6.54 10.85 0.45
N ASP A 32 -6.10 9.90 1.26
CA ASP A 32 -4.75 9.81 1.80
C ASP A 32 -3.65 9.57 0.76
N LEU A 33 -3.99 9.00 -0.42
CA LEU A 33 -3.07 8.87 -1.56
C LEU A 33 -3.09 10.13 -2.43
N GLU A 34 -4.27 10.71 -2.68
CA GLU A 34 -4.42 11.93 -3.51
C GLU A 34 -3.69 13.14 -2.92
N THR A 35 -3.48 13.14 -1.61
CA THR A 35 -2.73 14.19 -0.89
C THR A 35 -1.22 14.01 -0.92
N PHE A 36 -0.72 12.83 -1.30
CA PHE A 36 0.71 12.57 -1.42
C PHE A 36 1.15 12.67 -2.88
N ASP A 37 1.93 13.71 -3.19
CA ASP A 37 2.56 13.94 -4.50
C ASP A 37 4.05 13.56 -4.41
N PRO A 38 4.43 12.29 -4.63
CA PRO A 38 5.82 11.87 -4.53
C PRO A 38 6.69 12.53 -5.59
N THR A 39 7.92 12.86 -5.21
CA THR A 39 8.95 13.13 -6.20
C THR A 39 9.26 11.87 -7.02
N GLU A 40 9.85 12.04 -8.21
CA GLU A 40 10.23 10.92 -9.07
C GLU A 40 11.16 9.93 -8.35
N GLU A 41 12.13 10.43 -7.58
CA GLU A 41 13.06 9.63 -6.76
C GLU A 41 12.34 8.86 -5.64
N GLN A 42 11.35 9.48 -4.98
CA GLN A 42 10.53 8.82 -3.96
C GLN A 42 9.72 7.67 -4.56
N LEU A 43 9.12 7.91 -5.72
CA LEU A 43 8.32 6.92 -6.42
C LEU A 43 9.17 5.74 -6.92
N GLU A 44 10.36 6.01 -7.45
CA GLU A 44 11.32 4.99 -7.88
C GLU A 44 11.71 4.05 -6.72
N ILE A 45 11.98 4.61 -5.53
CA ILE A 45 12.28 3.82 -4.33
C ILE A 45 11.07 2.96 -3.94
N LEU A 46 9.86 3.53 -3.91
CA LEU A 46 8.65 2.79 -3.55
C LEU A 46 8.37 1.63 -4.54
N VAL A 47 8.52 1.86 -5.85
CA VAL A 47 8.37 0.84 -6.90
C VAL A 47 9.44 -0.25 -6.77
N SER A 48 10.66 0.12 -6.40
CA SER A 48 11.76 -0.83 -6.20
C SER A 48 11.49 -1.76 -5.01
N ILE A 49 11.03 -1.23 -3.87
CA ILE A 49 10.61 -2.04 -2.71
C ILE A 49 9.42 -2.95 -3.08
N TYR A 50 8.43 -2.41 -3.80
CA TYR A 50 7.28 -3.19 -4.26
C TYR A 50 7.71 -4.37 -5.13
N SER A 51 8.61 -4.13 -6.08
CA SER A 51 9.13 -5.13 -7.01
C SER A 51 10.00 -6.20 -6.32
N ALA A 52 10.61 -5.87 -5.19
CA ALA A 52 11.33 -6.81 -4.33
C ALA A 52 10.41 -7.70 -3.47
N GLY A 53 9.09 -7.55 -3.59
CA GLY A 53 8.10 -8.32 -2.80
C GLY A 53 7.53 -7.55 -1.61
N GLY A 54 7.69 -6.23 -1.58
CA GLY A 54 7.16 -5.36 -0.53
C GLY A 54 8.15 -5.05 0.59
N GLU A 55 9.37 -5.59 0.51
CA GLU A 55 10.44 -5.35 1.47
C GLU A 55 11.81 -5.46 0.78
N ALA A 56 12.75 -4.57 1.12
CA ALA A 56 14.07 -4.55 0.50
C ALA A 56 15.14 -3.97 1.45
N ASN A 57 16.38 -4.46 1.33
CA ASN A 57 17.52 -3.80 1.96
C ASN A 57 17.79 -2.48 1.26
N ILE A 58 18.28 -1.47 1.98
CA ILE A 58 18.67 -0.18 1.40
C ILE A 58 19.59 -0.37 0.20
N ALA A 59 20.56 -1.29 0.28
CA ALA A 59 21.48 -1.59 -0.82
C ALA A 59 20.79 -2.03 -2.12
N ASP A 60 19.61 -2.64 -2.03
CA ASP A 60 18.82 -3.11 -3.17
C ASP A 60 17.93 -2.00 -3.77
N VAL A 61 17.73 -0.90 -3.04
CA VAL A 61 16.87 0.24 -3.40
C VAL A 61 17.64 1.53 -3.67
N VAL A 62 18.97 1.51 -3.53
CA VAL A 62 19.81 2.70 -3.74
C VAL A 62 19.73 3.16 -5.18
N THR A 63 19.11 4.31 -5.37
CA THR A 63 19.05 5.06 -6.62
C THR A 63 20.11 6.17 -6.55
N GLY A 64 21.39 5.79 -6.65
CA GLY A 64 22.51 6.74 -6.63
C GLY A 64 23.26 6.80 -5.28
N ASP A 65 23.20 7.94 -4.59
CA ASP A 65 23.95 8.14 -3.34
C ASP A 65 23.20 7.54 -2.13
N VAL A 66 23.94 6.82 -1.26
CA VAL A 66 23.37 6.12 -0.11
C VAL A 66 22.84 7.08 0.95
N ALA A 67 23.49 8.22 1.15
CA ALA A 67 23.02 9.21 2.11
C ALA A 67 21.75 9.89 1.59
N GLN A 68 21.68 10.20 0.28
CA GLN A 68 20.45 10.69 -0.35
C GLN A 68 19.30 9.67 -0.24
N THR A 69 19.54 8.41 -0.57
CA THR A 69 18.54 7.34 -0.44
C THR A 69 18.02 7.22 0.99
N SER A 70 18.91 7.35 1.98
CA SER A 70 18.52 7.30 3.40
C SER A 70 17.62 8.48 3.79
N MET A 71 17.95 9.70 3.36
CA MET A 71 17.10 10.88 3.61
C MET A 71 15.71 10.74 2.97
N ILE A 72 15.64 10.15 1.78
CA ILE A 72 14.35 9.89 1.10
C ILE A 72 13.55 8.84 1.86
N LEU A 73 14.18 7.73 2.29
CA LEU A 73 13.52 6.71 3.10
C LEU A 73 12.99 7.27 4.41
N ASP A 74 13.72 8.18 5.06
CA ASP A 74 13.24 8.85 6.27
C ASP A 74 12.01 9.72 6.00
N THR A 75 12.00 10.45 4.88
CA THR A 75 10.82 11.23 4.44
C THR A 75 9.62 10.31 4.18
N LEU A 76 9.85 9.15 3.54
CA LEU A 76 8.81 8.16 3.27
C LEU A 76 8.29 7.49 4.56
N ARG A 77 9.13 7.32 5.57
CA ARG A 77 8.73 6.86 6.92
C ARG A 77 7.88 7.91 7.63
N GLU A 78 8.27 9.18 7.58
CA GLU A 78 7.50 10.28 8.15
C GLU A 78 6.12 10.41 7.50
N ALA A 79 6.03 10.13 6.19
CA ALA A 79 4.77 10.05 5.44
C ALA A 79 3.96 8.77 5.70
N GLY A 80 4.48 7.81 6.47
CA GLY A 80 3.81 6.55 6.79
C GLY A 80 3.72 5.56 5.63
N LEU A 81 4.56 5.72 4.61
CA LEU A 81 4.56 4.88 3.40
C LEU A 81 5.51 3.69 3.49
N VAL A 82 6.56 3.84 4.31
CA VAL A 82 7.56 2.83 4.60
C VAL A 82 7.69 2.65 6.11
N ALA A 83 7.99 1.44 6.54
CA ALA A 83 8.34 1.09 7.91
C ALA A 83 9.60 0.20 7.92
N ASP A 84 10.16 -0.05 9.11
CA ASP A 84 11.26 -0.99 9.25
C ASP A 84 10.72 -2.43 9.22
N GLY A 85 11.24 -3.24 8.29
CA GLY A 85 10.99 -4.67 8.14
C GLY A 85 12.14 -5.53 8.69
N GLU A 86 12.06 -6.85 8.50
CA GLU A 86 13.08 -7.80 8.93
C GLU A 86 14.39 -7.69 8.11
N SER A 87 14.27 -7.28 6.86
CA SER A 87 15.31 -7.21 5.82
C SER A 87 15.56 -5.77 5.35
N GLY A 88 14.99 -4.76 6.00
CA GLY A 88 15.27 -3.36 5.71
C GLY A 88 14.02 -2.50 5.68
N ALA A 89 13.76 -1.84 4.56
CA ALA A 89 12.58 -1.01 4.37
C ALA A 89 11.41 -1.85 3.85
N ALA A 90 10.28 -1.81 4.53
CA ALA A 90 9.04 -2.48 4.15
C ALA A 90 7.96 -1.47 3.76
N LEU A 91 7.22 -1.73 2.69
CA LEU A 91 6.06 -0.90 2.35
C LEU A 91 4.95 -1.11 3.39
N THR A 92 4.38 0.00 3.85
CA THR A 92 3.13 -0.06 4.59
C THR A 92 1.96 -0.35 3.64
N ARG A 93 0.78 -0.62 4.20
CA ARG A 93 -0.46 -0.75 3.40
C ARG A 93 -0.72 0.50 2.55
N LYS A 94 -0.43 1.69 3.09
CA LYS A 94 -0.55 2.96 2.38
C LYS A 94 0.45 3.04 1.23
N GLY A 95 1.73 2.74 1.48
CA GLY A 95 2.77 2.72 0.44
C GLY A 95 2.47 1.76 -0.72
N GLN A 96 1.97 0.55 -0.42
CA GLN A 96 1.55 -0.41 -1.45
C GLN A 96 0.42 0.12 -2.33
N MET A 97 -0.56 0.79 -1.73
CA MET A 97 -1.71 1.34 -2.46
C MET A 97 -1.27 2.47 -3.42
N ILE A 98 -0.36 3.34 -3.00
CA ILE A 98 0.21 4.40 -3.85
C ILE A 98 0.92 3.80 -5.07
N VAL A 99 1.80 2.81 -4.84
CA VAL A 99 2.54 2.17 -5.93
C VAL A 99 1.59 1.44 -6.88
N SER A 100 0.61 0.70 -6.37
CA SER A 100 -0.37 0.01 -7.20
C SER A 100 -1.17 0.98 -8.07
N SER A 101 -1.66 2.08 -7.49
CA SER A 101 -2.40 3.11 -8.22
C SER A 101 -1.55 3.78 -9.30
N TYR A 102 -0.27 4.08 -8.99
CA TYR A 102 0.66 4.60 -9.98
C TYR A 102 0.89 3.61 -11.14
N LEU A 103 1.17 2.34 -10.83
CA LEU A 103 1.37 1.30 -11.84
C LEU A 103 0.13 1.10 -12.72
N GLU A 104 -1.07 1.24 -12.16
CA GLU A 104 -2.32 1.22 -12.93
C GLU A 104 -2.42 2.43 -13.88
N SER A 105 -2.03 3.63 -13.42
CA SER A 105 -2.10 4.86 -14.23
C SER A 105 -1.16 4.86 -15.44
N VAL A 106 0.02 4.23 -15.33
CA VAL A 106 0.99 4.14 -16.43
C VAL A 106 0.72 2.99 -17.40
N ASN A 107 -0.04 1.98 -16.98
CA ASN A 107 -0.44 0.85 -17.82
C ASN A 107 -1.76 1.10 -18.59
N ALA A 108 -2.40 2.26 -18.39
CA ALA A 108 -3.67 2.65 -19.00
C ALA A 108 -3.53 3.21 -20.43
#